data_AF-A0A2X2VBY2-F1
#
_entry.id   AF-A0A2X2VBY2-F1
#
_cell.length_a   1.000
_cell.length_b   1.000
_cell.length_c   1.000
_cell.angle_alpha   90.00
_cell.angle_beta   90.00
_cell.angle_gamma   90.00
#
_symmetry.space_group_name_H-M   'P 1'
#
loop_
_entity.id
_entity.type
_entity.pdbx_description
1 polymer ?
#
loop_
_entity_poly.entity_id
_entity_poly.type
_entity_poly.pdbx_seq_one_letter_code
_entity_poly.pdbx_strand_id
1 'polypeptide(L)'
;MYEHICFAPEGHASVLAHPQLRERAVAVSSFGKTFHMTGWKVGYCVAPAAISAELRKVHQYLTFCVNTPAQLALADMLRAEPEHYRDLPAFYRKKRDVLVNALRDSRLEILPCEGTYFLLVDYSAGIRPQ
;
A
#
# COMPACT_ATOMS: atom_id res chain seq x y z
N MET A 1 0.55 2.33 2.97
CA MET A 1 0.81 2.60 1.52
C MET A 1 0.26 1.50 0.62
N TYR A 2 0.65 0.23 0.81
CA TYR A 2 0.04 -0.94 0.14
C TYR A 2 -0.82 -1.78 1.10
N GLU A 3 -1.37 -1.19 2.17
CA GLU A 3 -2.06 -1.94 3.23
C GLU A 3 -3.23 -2.80 2.74
N HIS A 4 -3.89 -2.39 1.66
CA HIS A 4 -5.02 -3.12 1.09
C HIS A 4 -4.62 -4.16 0.03
N ILE A 5 -3.33 -4.26 -0.32
CA ILE A 5 -2.80 -5.29 -1.21
C ILE A 5 -2.02 -6.29 -0.35
N CYS A 6 -2.75 -7.11 0.39
CA CYS A 6 -2.21 -8.15 1.25
C CYS A 6 -2.87 -9.48 0.89
N PHE A 7 -2.07 -10.52 0.68
CA PHE A 7 -2.52 -11.83 0.24
C PHE A 7 -2.55 -12.86 1.38
N ALA A 8 -2.05 -12.52 2.56
CA ALA A 8 -2.09 -13.36 3.74
C ALA A 8 -3.54 -13.66 4.16
N PRO A 9 -3.87 -14.89 4.58
CA PRO A 9 -5.21 -15.26 5.04
C PRO A 9 -5.72 -14.39 6.20
N GLU A 10 -4.81 -13.99 7.10
CA GLU A 10 -5.10 -13.17 8.28
C GLU A 10 -5.30 -11.69 7.95
N GLY A 11 -5.01 -11.29 6.71
CA GLY A 11 -5.11 -9.92 6.24
C GLY A 11 -3.94 -9.03 6.68
N HIS A 12 -4.10 -7.72 6.46
CA HIS A 12 -3.04 -6.75 6.77
C HIS A 12 -2.90 -6.51 8.28
N ALA A 13 -1.73 -6.86 8.82
CA ALA A 13 -1.33 -6.52 10.18
C ALA A 13 -0.89 -5.05 10.28
N SER A 14 -1.82 -4.17 10.66
CA SER A 14 -1.51 -2.75 10.86
C SER A 14 -0.85 -2.49 12.22
N VAL A 15 0.12 -1.57 12.27
CA VAL A 15 0.65 -1.04 13.53
C VAL A 15 -0.44 -0.41 14.40
N LEU A 16 -1.51 0.08 13.78
CA LEU A 16 -2.67 0.64 14.48
C LEU A 16 -3.47 -0.42 15.24
N ALA A 17 -3.34 -1.71 14.89
CA ALA A 17 -4.01 -2.80 15.59
C ALA A 17 -3.33 -3.16 16.92
N HIS A 18 -2.08 -2.72 17.15
CA HIS A 18 -1.33 -3.01 18.37
C HIS A 18 -1.43 -1.84 19.36
N PRO A 19 -2.06 -2.00 20.55
CA PRO A 19 -2.33 -0.89 21.47
C PRO A 19 -1.09 -0.10 21.87
N GLN A 20 -0.02 -0.77 22.29
CA GLN A 20 1.21 -0.13 22.76
C GLN A 20 2.04 0.51 21.64
N LEU A 21 1.99 -0.04 20.41
CA LEU A 21 2.68 0.54 19.26
C LEU A 21 1.92 1.75 18.71
N ARG A 22 0.58 1.73 18.75
CA ARG A 22 -0.27 2.86 18.33
C ARG A 22 0.15 4.17 19.02
N GLU A 23 0.51 4.11 20.30
CA GLU A 23 0.94 5.27 21.10
C GLU A 23 2.30 5.85 20.71
N ARG A 24 3.04 5.21 19.79
CA ARG A 24 4.41 5.62 19.41
C ARG A 24 4.73 5.44 17.93
N ALA A 25 3.71 5.19 17.10
CA ALA A 25 3.87 4.94 15.68
C ALA A 25 3.16 5.98 14.83
N VAL A 26 3.64 6.12 13.60
CA VAL A 26 2.97 6.88 12.53
C VAL A 26 2.64 5.89 11.43
N ALA A 27 1.35 5.62 11.22
CA ALA A 27 0.89 4.85 10.07
C ALA A 27 0.71 5.78 8.87
N VAL A 28 1.22 5.40 7.69
CA VAL A 28 1.19 6.24 6.48
C VAL A 28 0.47 5.51 5.34
N SER A 29 -0.53 6.18 4.77
CA SER A 29 -1.41 5.65 3.73
C SER A 29 -1.39 6.54 2.47
N SER A 30 -1.71 5.96 1.32
CA SER A 30 -1.69 6.67 0.03
C SER A 30 -2.91 6.33 -0.81
N PHE A 31 -3.74 7.33 -1.12
CA PHE A 31 -4.93 7.13 -1.93
C PHE A 31 -4.60 6.83 -3.39
N GLY A 32 -3.54 7.42 -3.94
CA GLY A 32 -3.13 7.16 -5.32
C GLY A 32 -2.72 5.71 -5.57
N LYS A 33 -2.43 4.95 -4.51
CA LYS A 33 -2.02 3.55 -4.58
C LYS A 33 -3.23 2.63 -4.44
N THR A 34 -4.11 2.95 -3.50
CA THR A 34 -5.38 2.27 -3.28
C THR A 34 -6.32 2.40 -4.48
N PHE A 35 -6.48 3.62 -5.02
CA PHE A 35 -7.44 3.92 -6.08
C PHE A 35 -6.81 4.03 -7.48
N HIS A 36 -5.60 3.48 -7.67
CA HIS A 36 -4.89 3.48 -8.96
C HIS A 36 -4.61 4.86 -9.59
N MET A 37 -4.67 5.94 -8.81
CA MET A 37 -4.48 7.34 -9.25
C MET A 37 -3.19 7.95 -8.69
N THR A 38 -2.03 7.39 -9.04
CA THR A 38 -0.74 7.79 -8.44
C THR A 38 -0.38 9.28 -8.66
N GLY A 39 -0.87 9.87 -9.75
CA GLY A 39 -0.68 11.28 -10.09
C GLY A 39 -1.48 12.27 -9.24
N TRP A 40 -2.51 11.82 -8.52
CA TRP A 40 -3.34 12.71 -7.68
C TRP A 40 -2.63 13.16 -6.40
N LYS A 41 -1.56 12.46 -6.00
CA LYS A 41 -0.65 12.87 -4.90
C LYS A 41 -1.36 13.21 -3.58
N VAL A 42 -2.39 12.45 -3.22
CA VAL A 42 -3.04 12.54 -1.90
C VAL A 42 -2.70 11.32 -1.05
N GLY A 43 -2.29 11.57 0.19
CA GLY A 43 -2.03 10.58 1.22
C GLY A 43 -2.32 11.18 2.60
N TYR A 44 -2.26 10.35 3.63
CA TYR A 44 -2.46 10.79 5.01
C TYR A 44 -1.62 9.95 5.97
N CYS A 45 -1.54 10.42 7.21
CA CYS A 45 -0.95 9.65 8.30
C CYS A 45 -1.86 9.63 9.52
N VAL A 46 -1.76 8.58 10.33
CA VAL A 46 -2.45 8.41 11.62
C VAL A 46 -1.39 8.24 12.69
N ALA A 47 -1.44 9.09 13.72
CA ALA A 47 -0.50 9.08 14.84
C ALA A 47 -1.17 9.62 16.12
N PRO A 48 -0.58 9.41 17.30
CA PRO A 48 -1.00 10.06 18.55
C PRO A 48 -1.03 11.58 18.43
N ALA A 49 -1.91 12.24 19.19
CA ALA A 49 -2.13 13.68 19.11
C ALA A 49 -0.82 14.50 19.23
N ALA A 50 0.06 14.14 20.16
CA ALA A 50 1.35 14.81 20.35
C ALA A 50 2.26 14.68 19.10
N ILE A 51 2.31 13.50 18.48
CA ILE A 51 3.11 13.26 17.27
C ILE A 51 2.47 13.96 16.06
N SER A 52 1.15 13.86 15.90
CA SER A 52 0.42 14.55 14.82
C SER A 52 0.56 16.06 14.89
N ALA A 53 0.65 16.66 16.08
CA ALA A 53 0.87 18.10 16.22
C ALA A 53 2.22 18.53 15.62
N GLU A 54 3.30 17.79 15.90
CA GLU A 54 4.63 18.07 15.34
C GLU A 54 4.67 17.84 13.82
N LEU A 55 4.03 16.77 13.33
CA LEU A 55 3.92 16.52 11.89
C LEU A 55 3.17 17.63 11.16
N ARG A 56 2.12 18.19 11.78
CA ARG A 56 1.33 19.30 11.20
C ARG A 56 2.13 20.60 11.14
N LYS A 57 2.98 20.89 12.14
CA LYS A 57 3.90 22.04 12.09
C LYS A 57 4.80 21.97 10.87
N VAL A 58 5.39 20.80 10.60
CA VAL A 58 6.23 20.59 9.42
C VAL A 58 5.39 20.69 8.13
N HIS A 59 4.27 19.97 8.05
CA HIS A 59 3.39 19.98 6.87
C HIS A 59 2.94 21.40 6.47
N GLN A 60 2.62 22.25 7.45
CA GLN A 60 2.21 23.63 7.24
C GLN A 60 3.25 24.43 6.44
N TYR A 61 4.54 24.15 6.60
CA TYR A 61 5.63 24.83 5.89
C TYR A 61 6.14 24.07 4.66
N LEU A 62 5.82 22.78 4.51
CA LEU A 62 6.16 22.02 3.30
C LEU A 62 5.21 22.35 2.13
N THR A 63 3.90 22.30 2.39
CA THR A 63 2.88 22.49 1.33
C THR A 63 1.68 23.31 1.78
N PHE A 64 1.54 23.61 3.08
CA PHE A 64 0.40 24.26 3.73
C PHE A 64 -0.93 23.49 3.64
N CYS A 65 -1.38 23.15 2.44
CA CYS A 65 -2.57 22.36 2.15
C CYS A 65 -2.33 21.39 0.99
N VAL A 66 -3.28 20.48 0.78
CA VAL A 66 -3.32 19.53 -0.35
C VAL A 66 -4.47 19.91 -1.28
N ASN A 67 -4.46 19.43 -2.53
CA ASN A 67 -5.50 19.68 -3.54
C ASN A 67 -6.94 19.48 -2.98
N THR A 68 -7.67 20.59 -2.81
CA THR A 68 -9.00 20.59 -2.16
C THR A 68 -10.04 19.79 -2.93
N PRO A 69 -10.22 19.96 -4.26
CA PRO A 69 -11.15 19.12 -5.02
C PRO A 69 -10.87 17.62 -4.91
N ALA A 70 -9.59 17.21 -4.94
CA ALA A 70 -9.22 15.81 -4.79
C ALA A 70 -9.57 15.26 -3.40
N GLN A 71 -9.41 16.06 -2.34
CA GLN A 71 -9.84 15.66 -0.99
C GLN A 71 -11.35 15.41 -0.90
N LEU A 72 -12.16 16.27 -1.54
CA LEU A 72 -13.62 16.09 -1.58
C LEU A 72 -14.01 14.84 -2.36
N ALA A 73 -13.44 14.63 -3.55
CA ALA A 73 -13.71 13.45 -4.36
C ALA A 73 -13.30 12.14 -3.64
N LEU A 74 -12.18 12.14 -2.91
CA LEU A 74 -11.75 11.00 -2.12
C LEU A 74 -12.68 10.75 -0.91
N ALA A 75 -13.19 11.81 -0.27
CA ALA A 75 -14.17 11.68 0.79
C ALA A 75 -15.51 11.10 0.27
N ASP A 76 -15.93 11.47 -0.94
CA ASP A 76 -17.09 10.88 -1.59
C ASP A 76 -16.86 9.40 -1.92
N MET A 77 -15.72 9.07 -2.55
CA MET A 77 -15.35 7.69 -2.89
C MET A 77 -15.33 6.77 -1.67
N LEU A 78 -14.73 7.21 -0.56
CA LEU A 78 -14.68 6.42 0.68
C LEU A 78 -16.06 6.14 1.27
N ARG A 79 -17.03 7.04 1.09
CA ARG A 79 -18.40 6.90 1.60
C ARG A 79 -19.29 6.10 0.65
N ALA A 80 -19.13 6.31 -0.65
CA ALA A 80 -19.93 5.66 -1.68
C ALA A 80 -19.51 4.21 -1.91
N GLU A 81 -18.20 3.92 -1.87
CA GLU A 81 -17.64 2.60 -2.20
C GLU A 81 -16.67 2.08 -1.11
N PRO A 82 -17.15 1.87 0.14
CA PRO A 82 -16.29 1.39 1.24
C PRO A 82 -15.75 -0.03 1.02
N GLU A 83 -16.32 -0.78 0.08
CA GLU A 83 -15.88 -2.15 -0.25
C GLU A 83 -14.71 -2.17 -1.24
N HIS A 84 -14.45 -1.07 -1.98
CA HIS A 84 -13.45 -1.02 -3.05
C HIS A 84 -12.07 -1.55 -2.63
N TYR A 85 -11.59 -1.14 -1.46
CA TYR A 85 -10.27 -1.56 -0.98
C TYR A 85 -10.24 -3.04 -0.54
N ARG A 86 -11.39 -3.64 -0.20
CA ARG A 86 -11.49 -5.04 0.21
C ARG A 86 -11.37 -6.00 -0.96
N ASP A 87 -11.65 -5.52 -2.17
CA ASP A 87 -11.51 -6.29 -3.40
C ASP A 87 -10.07 -6.28 -3.95
N LEU A 88 -9.22 -5.36 -3.49
CA LEU A 88 -7.84 -5.21 -3.96
C LEU A 88 -6.97 -6.47 -3.82
N PRO A 89 -7.05 -7.26 -2.73
CA PRO A 89 -6.33 -8.53 -2.63
C PRO A 89 -6.68 -9.49 -3.76
N ALA A 90 -7.98 -9.71 -4.03
CA ALA A 90 -8.42 -10.62 -5.08
C ALA A 90 -8.02 -10.09 -6.48
N PHE A 91 -8.21 -8.78 -6.69
CA PHE A 91 -7.86 -8.10 -7.93
C PHE A 91 -6.37 -8.26 -8.29
N TYR A 92 -5.47 -8.02 -7.33
CA TYR A 92 -4.03 -8.14 -7.56
C TYR A 92 -3.52 -9.57 -7.53
N ARG A 93 -4.13 -10.47 -6.74
CA ARG A 93 -3.77 -11.89 -6.72
C ARG A 93 -3.92 -12.51 -8.11
N LYS A 94 -5.02 -12.22 -8.81
CA LYS A 94 -5.23 -12.67 -10.20
C LYS A 94 -4.09 -12.26 -11.13
N LYS A 95 -3.57 -11.03 -10.99
CA LYS A 95 -2.46 -10.51 -11.81
C LYS A 95 -1.11 -11.11 -11.41
N ARG A 96 -0.86 -11.26 -10.11
CA ARG A 96 0.31 -11.95 -9.57
C ARG A 96 0.38 -13.38 -10.13
N ASP A 97 -0.73 -14.11 -10.10
CA ASP A 97 -0.77 -15.51 -10.49
C ASP A 97 -0.52 -15.70 -11.99
N VAL A 98 -0.86 -14.72 -12.84
CA VAL A 98 -0.47 -14.73 -14.27
C VAL A 98 1.05 -14.74 -14.41
N LEU A 99 1.77 -13.85 -13.70
CA LEU A 99 3.23 -13.81 -13.75
C LEU A 99 3.85 -15.05 -13.12
N VAL A 100 3.34 -15.50 -11.98
CA VAL A 100 3.81 -16.71 -11.29
C VAL A 100 3.70 -17.94 -12.18
N ASN A 101 2.56 -18.11 -12.85
CA ASN A 101 2.35 -19.25 -13.73
C ASN A 101 3.19 -19.15 -15.00
N ALA A 102 3.33 -17.96 -15.59
CA ALA A 102 4.15 -17.77 -16.80
C ALA A 102 5.64 -18.03 -16.56
N LEU A 103 6.14 -17.78 -15.35
CA LEU A 103 7.54 -17.93 -14.99
C LEU A 103 7.87 -19.30 -14.37
N ARG A 104 6.85 -20.12 -14.07
CA ARG A 104 7.00 -21.40 -13.34
C ARG A 104 7.98 -22.36 -13.99
N ASP A 105 7.93 -22.47 -15.31
CA ASP A 105 8.77 -23.42 -16.08
C ASP A 105 10.04 -22.75 -16.63
N SER A 106 10.37 -21.55 -16.14
CA SER A 106 11.60 -20.84 -16.50
C SER A 106 12.75 -21.22 -15.57
N ARG A 107 13.97 -20.75 -15.89
CA ARG A 107 15.14 -20.85 -14.99
C ARG A 107 15.13 -19.84 -13.84
N LEU A 108 14.07 -19.03 -13.75
CA LEU A 108 13.92 -17.99 -12.74
C LEU A 108 13.19 -18.56 -11.53
N GLU A 109 13.66 -18.19 -10.34
CA GLU A 109 13.00 -18.57 -9.09
C GLU A 109 12.15 -17.40 -8.60
N ILE A 110 10.90 -17.68 -8.20
CA ILE A 110 9.97 -16.68 -7.72
C ILE A 110 9.92 -16.73 -6.20
N LEU A 111 10.24 -15.61 -5.55
CA LEU A 111 10.16 -15.52 -4.09
C LEU A 111 8.69 -15.37 -3.64
N PRO A 112 8.33 -15.88 -2.45
CA PRO A 112 6.98 -15.71 -1.90
C PRO A 112 6.52 -14.25 -1.91
N CYS A 113 5.35 -14.00 -2.47
CA CYS A 113 4.74 -12.67 -2.57
C CYS A 113 3.46 -12.64 -1.73
N GLU A 114 3.55 -12.02 -0.55
CA GLU A 114 2.48 -11.93 0.46
C GLU A 114 1.71 -10.60 0.39
N GLY A 115 2.15 -9.65 -0.43
CA GLY A 115 1.48 -8.37 -0.60
C GLY A 115 2.20 -7.46 -1.58
N THR A 116 1.70 -6.22 -1.68
CA THR A 116 2.03 -5.28 -2.76
C THR A 116 1.64 -5.80 -4.14
N TYR A 117 1.88 -5.02 -5.18
CA TYR A 117 1.73 -5.47 -6.58
C TYR A 117 3.08 -5.81 -7.24
N PHE A 118 4.15 -5.94 -6.46
CA PHE A 118 5.48 -6.33 -6.96
C PHE A 118 5.71 -7.83 -6.78
N LEU A 119 6.52 -8.40 -7.67
CA LEU A 119 6.98 -9.77 -7.60
C LEU A 119 8.52 -9.75 -7.62
N LEU A 120 9.15 -10.39 -6.63
CA LEU A 120 10.59 -10.57 -6.63
C LEU A 120 10.93 -11.88 -7.34
N VAL A 121 11.90 -11.80 -8.25
CA VAL A 121 12.33 -12.90 -9.10
C VAL A 121 13.85 -12.98 -9.02
N ASP A 122 14.36 -14.14 -8.61
CA ASP A 122 15.77 -14.46 -8.58
C ASP A 122 16.18 -15.07 -9.94
N TYR A 123 17.24 -14.52 -10.53
CA TYR A 123 17.81 -14.95 -11.81
C TYR A 123 19.20 -15.57 -11.68
N SER A 124 19.67 -15.85 -10.46
CA SER A 124 21.04 -16.30 -10.17
C SER A 124 21.45 -17.54 -10.96
N ALA A 125 20.52 -18.46 -11.23
CA ALA A 125 20.75 -19.66 -12.05
C ALA A 125 21.03 -19.35 -13.54
N GLY A 126 20.66 -18.16 -14.04
CA GLY A 126 20.80 -17.76 -15.44
C GLY A 126 22.02 -16.90 -15.77
N ILE A 127 22.71 -16.34 -14.76
CA ILE A 127 23.78 -15.33 -14.96
C ILE A 127 25.19 -15.85 -14.64
N ARG A 128 25.34 -16.99 -13.96
CA ARG A 128 26.67 -17.59 -13.76
C ARG A 128 27.11 -18.32 -15.03
N PRO A 129 28.27 -17.96 -15.64
CA PRO A 129 28.92 -18.83 -16.61
C PRO A 129 29.23 -20.16 -15.91
N GLN A 130 29.03 -21.28 -16.61
CA GLN A 130 29.55 -22.58 -16.16
C GLN A 130 31.08 -22.55 -16.14
#